data_AF-K2BK42-F1
#
_entry.id   AF-K2BK42-F1
#
_cell.length_a   1.000
_cell.length_b   1.000
_cell.length_c   1.000
_cell.angle_alpha   90.00
_cell.angle_beta   90.00
_cell.angle_gamma   90.00
#
_symmetry.space_group_name_H-M   'P 1'
#
loop_
_entity.id
_entity.type
_entity.pdbx_description
1 polymer ?
#
loop_
_entity_poly.entity_id
_entity_poly.type
_entity_poly.pdbx_seq_one_letter_code
_entity_poly.pdbx_strand_id
1 'polypeptide(L)'
;MLDSINEILPGKVRPLERTEEKALERVFDSLLGVPTRATLEGEHLNTTYGYIGAEQHLKRYPGDSLVYHSLDSEILKEGIAPGLGAWGYFAQSKSHLSADLIEKEKWYAVVQTLYLPEWNRRVGYLRDWYKYRKVLIVNTKNGNAVVASIADSGPAAWTGKHFGGSPEVMEYLGGPRYKKGPVLVFFVDDPNNKIPVGPVDYNKIDLSNESLVRI
;
A
#
# COMPACT_ATOMS: atom_id res chain seq x y z
N MET A 1 0.60 -18.92 2.14
CA MET A 1 0.76 -17.57 2.74
C MET A 1 -0.31 -17.30 3.80
N LEU A 2 -1.60 -17.40 3.45
CA LEU A 2 -2.68 -17.07 4.38
C LEU A 2 -2.63 -17.88 5.69
N ASP A 3 -2.34 -19.18 5.61
CA ASP A 3 -2.20 -20.05 6.80
C ASP A 3 -1.07 -19.57 7.72
N SER A 4 0.12 -19.29 7.15
CA SER A 4 1.28 -18.76 7.89
C SER A 4 0.98 -17.42 8.55
N ILE A 5 0.21 -16.55 7.89
CA ILE A 5 -0.24 -15.27 8.46
C ILE A 5 -1.19 -15.55 9.63
N ASN A 6 -2.17 -16.43 9.46
CA ASN A 6 -3.19 -16.72 10.48
C ASN A 6 -2.62 -17.36 11.74
N GLU A 7 -1.52 -18.11 11.64
CA GLU A 7 -0.80 -18.66 12.80
C GLU A 7 -0.10 -17.57 13.63
N ILE A 8 0.26 -16.45 13.00
CA ILE A 8 0.96 -15.33 13.65
C ILE A 8 -0.02 -14.29 14.17
N LEU A 9 -1.12 -14.04 13.45
CA LEU A 9 -2.01 -12.93 13.77
C LEU A 9 -2.83 -13.18 15.05
N PRO A 10 -3.08 -12.12 15.84
CA PRO A 10 -4.07 -12.20 16.90
C PRO A 10 -5.48 -12.41 16.35
N GLY A 11 -6.33 -13.08 17.12
CA GLY A 11 -7.74 -13.32 16.75
C GLY A 11 -8.60 -12.06 16.59
N LYS A 12 -8.08 -10.87 16.94
CA LYS A 12 -8.72 -9.56 16.73
C LYS A 12 -7.68 -8.57 16.23
N VAL A 13 -8.12 -7.62 15.40
CA VAL A 13 -7.26 -6.51 14.92
C VAL A 13 -6.78 -5.68 16.12
N ARG A 14 -5.46 -5.64 16.29
CA ARG A 14 -4.73 -4.82 17.26
C ARG A 14 -3.32 -4.52 16.70
N PRO A 15 -2.60 -3.52 17.24
CA PRO A 15 -1.18 -3.39 16.97
C PRO A 15 -0.45 -4.70 17.23
N LEU A 16 0.49 -5.02 16.33
CA LEU A 16 1.30 -6.22 16.45
C LEU A 16 2.45 -5.99 17.42
N GLU A 17 2.85 -7.07 18.09
CA GLU A 17 4.10 -7.11 18.82
C GLU A 17 5.27 -7.22 17.84
N ARG A 18 6.44 -6.74 18.27
CA ARG A 18 7.66 -6.78 17.43
C ARG A 18 8.01 -8.19 16.95
N THR A 19 7.73 -9.21 17.75
CA THR A 19 7.93 -10.62 17.40
C THR A 19 7.00 -11.08 16.27
N GLU A 20 5.72 -10.68 16.32
CA GLU A 20 4.73 -10.94 15.26
C GLU A 20 5.13 -10.22 13.97
N GLU A 21 5.54 -8.95 14.05
CA GLU A 21 6.04 -8.19 12.91
C GLU A 21 7.26 -8.84 12.26
N LYS A 22 8.24 -9.27 13.06
CA LYS A 22 9.45 -9.96 12.56
C LYS A 22 9.16 -11.32 11.94
N ALA A 23 8.15 -12.04 12.44
CA ALA A 23 7.72 -13.27 11.81
C ALA A 23 7.07 -12.98 10.43
N LEU A 24 6.22 -11.96 10.35
CA LEU A 24 5.56 -11.56 9.10
C LEU A 24 6.53 -11.02 8.05
N GLU A 25 7.54 -10.22 8.43
CA GLU A 25 8.60 -9.79 7.52
C GLU A 25 9.25 -10.98 6.80
N ARG A 26 9.54 -12.07 7.54
CA ARG A 26 10.12 -13.30 6.97
C ARG A 26 9.15 -14.04 6.07
N VAL A 27 7.86 -14.09 6.43
CA VAL A 27 6.81 -14.70 5.61
C VAL A 27 6.69 -13.99 4.27
N PHE A 28 6.63 -12.66 4.27
CA PHE A 28 6.51 -11.88 3.04
C PHE A 28 7.75 -11.97 2.16
N ASP A 29 8.95 -11.88 2.75
CA ASP A 29 10.20 -12.05 2.02
C ASP A 29 10.27 -13.44 1.37
N SER A 30 9.97 -14.50 2.13
CA SER A 30 10.09 -15.88 1.67
C SER A 30 9.03 -16.28 0.63
N LEU A 31 7.79 -15.79 0.76
CA LEU A 31 6.67 -16.23 -0.08
C LEU A 31 6.34 -15.30 -1.25
N LEU A 32 6.67 -14.01 -1.13
CA LEU A 32 6.39 -13.01 -2.15
C LEU A 32 7.65 -12.51 -2.85
N GLY A 33 8.84 -12.78 -2.29
CA GLY A 33 10.09 -12.19 -2.78
C GLY A 33 10.13 -10.66 -2.60
N VAL A 34 9.30 -10.12 -1.69
CA VAL A 34 9.23 -8.69 -1.40
C VAL A 34 9.89 -8.46 -0.03
N PRO A 35 11.11 -7.89 0.02
CA PRO A 35 11.77 -7.57 1.27
C PRO A 35 10.96 -6.48 1.99
N THR A 36 10.33 -6.85 3.10
CA THR A 36 9.50 -5.92 3.88
C THR A 36 10.05 -5.67 5.27
N ARG A 37 9.69 -4.51 5.83
CA ARG A 37 10.09 -4.07 7.18
C ARG A 37 8.92 -3.39 7.88
N ALA A 38 8.69 -3.72 9.15
CA ALA A 38 7.82 -2.94 10.02
C ALA A 38 8.45 -1.57 10.31
N THR A 39 9.75 -1.58 10.65
CA THR A 39 10.57 -0.36 10.83
C THR A 39 11.61 -0.26 9.72
N LEU A 40 11.61 0.84 8.97
CA LEU A 40 12.58 1.12 7.91
C LEU A 40 13.27 2.45 8.20
N GLU A 41 14.61 2.48 8.15
CA GLU A 41 15.41 3.71 8.36
C GLU A 41 15.07 4.48 9.66
N GLY A 42 14.60 3.77 10.69
CA GLY A 42 14.22 4.37 11.98
C GLY A 42 12.76 4.85 12.06
N GLU A 43 11.98 4.74 10.99
CA GLU A 43 10.57 5.12 10.95
C GLU A 43 9.64 3.89 10.96
N HIS A 44 8.46 4.06 11.57
CA HIS A 44 7.45 3.01 11.76
C HIS A 44 6.05 3.61 11.59
N LEU A 45 5.10 2.84 11.03
CA LEU A 45 3.69 3.24 10.94
C LEU A 45 3.04 3.29 12.34
N ASN A 46 1.87 3.91 12.51
CA ASN A 46 1.19 3.85 13.83
C ASN A 46 0.76 2.42 14.22
N THR A 47 0.55 1.56 13.21
CA THR A 47 0.36 0.12 13.34
C THR A 47 0.72 -0.54 12.01
N THR A 48 1.08 -1.82 12.04
CA THR A 48 1.28 -2.67 10.86
C THR A 48 0.10 -3.62 10.60
N TYR A 49 -0.85 -3.72 11.54
CA TYR A 49 -2.11 -4.46 11.39
C TYR A 49 -3.29 -3.56 11.72
N GLY A 50 -4.22 -3.41 10.78
CA GLY A 50 -5.30 -2.43 10.91
C GLY A 50 -6.39 -2.61 9.87
N TYR A 51 -7.30 -1.65 9.82
CA TYR A 51 -8.36 -1.60 8.82
C TYR A 51 -7.98 -0.65 7.69
N ILE A 52 -7.99 -1.13 6.46
CA ILE A 52 -7.98 -0.30 5.26
C ILE A 52 -9.41 0.11 4.91
N GLY A 53 -9.59 1.23 4.22
CA GLY A 53 -10.83 1.52 3.53
C GLY A 53 -10.62 2.19 2.19
N ALA A 54 -11.70 2.25 1.41
CA ALA A 54 -11.66 2.85 0.09
C ALA A 54 -11.51 4.36 0.17
N GLU A 55 -10.64 4.87 -0.70
CA GLU A 55 -10.38 6.28 -0.96
C GLU A 55 -10.72 6.59 -2.43
N GLN A 56 -10.77 7.87 -2.79
CA GLN A 56 -11.06 8.34 -4.15
C GLN A 56 -9.76 8.68 -4.89
N HIS A 57 -9.77 8.65 -6.22
CA HIS A 57 -8.61 9.09 -7.01
C HIS A 57 -8.07 10.46 -6.57
N LEU A 58 -6.75 10.63 -6.66
CA LEU A 58 -6.08 11.88 -6.32
C LEU A 58 -5.77 12.66 -7.59
N LYS A 59 -5.95 13.98 -7.56
CA LYS A 59 -5.60 14.82 -8.72
C LYS A 59 -4.11 14.74 -9.02
N ARG A 60 -3.75 14.32 -10.24
CA ARG A 60 -2.33 14.15 -10.63
C ARG A 60 -1.68 15.46 -11.05
N TYR A 61 -2.44 16.41 -11.60
CA TYR A 61 -1.95 17.72 -12.04
C TYR A 61 -3.08 18.77 -12.03
N PRO A 62 -2.77 20.08 -12.14
CA PRO A 62 -3.80 21.12 -12.26
C PRO A 62 -4.70 20.93 -13.49
N GLY A 63 -6.01 20.82 -13.28
CA GLY A 63 -6.99 20.55 -14.35
C GLY A 63 -7.16 19.07 -14.71
N ASP A 64 -6.64 18.16 -13.88
CA ASP A 64 -6.91 16.72 -14.02
C ASP A 64 -8.41 16.40 -13.83
N SER A 65 -8.84 15.30 -14.43
CA SER A 65 -10.24 14.88 -14.46
C SER A 65 -10.34 13.37 -14.38
N LEU A 66 -11.36 12.90 -13.67
CA LEU A 66 -11.64 11.50 -13.38
C LEU A 66 -11.60 10.59 -14.63
N VAL A 67 -12.09 11.08 -15.77
CA VAL A 67 -12.11 10.36 -17.07
C VAL A 67 -10.72 9.86 -17.49
N TYR A 68 -9.64 10.48 -16.99
CA TYR A 68 -8.27 10.11 -17.32
C TYR A 68 -7.63 9.13 -16.33
N HIS A 69 -8.34 8.63 -15.31
CA HIS A 69 -7.77 7.73 -14.29
C HIS A 69 -7.92 6.26 -14.63
N SER A 70 -9.05 5.87 -15.23
CA SER A 70 -9.31 4.47 -15.61
C SER A 70 -10.24 4.40 -16.82
N LEU A 71 -10.18 3.27 -17.53
CA LEU A 71 -11.18 2.89 -18.53
C LEU A 71 -12.30 2.02 -17.94
N ASP A 72 -12.12 1.54 -16.71
CA ASP A 72 -13.07 0.70 -16.00
C ASP A 72 -14.10 1.57 -15.28
N SER A 73 -15.37 1.46 -15.68
CA SER A 73 -16.46 2.22 -15.09
C SER A 73 -16.73 1.87 -13.63
N GLU A 74 -16.39 0.67 -13.15
CA GLU A 74 -16.55 0.32 -11.73
C GLU A 74 -15.52 1.05 -10.87
N ILE A 75 -14.28 1.17 -11.35
CA ILE A 75 -13.22 1.97 -10.69
C ILE A 75 -13.58 3.46 -10.67
N LEU A 76 -14.04 4.00 -11.81
CA LEU A 76 -14.38 5.41 -11.92
C LEU A 76 -15.53 5.85 -10.98
N LYS A 77 -16.40 4.92 -10.53
CA LYS A 77 -17.49 5.25 -9.60
C LYS A 77 -17.02 5.74 -8.24
N GLU A 78 -15.79 5.41 -7.84
CA GLU A 78 -15.21 5.89 -6.59
C GLU A 78 -14.92 7.41 -6.64
N GLY A 79 -14.83 7.98 -7.84
CA GLY A 79 -14.69 9.41 -8.05
C GLY A 79 -13.27 9.92 -7.83
N ILE A 80 -13.15 11.24 -7.79
CA ILE A 80 -11.90 11.96 -7.54
C ILE A 80 -12.07 12.84 -6.30
N ALA A 81 -11.06 12.87 -5.44
CA ALA A 81 -11.09 13.67 -4.22
C ALA A 81 -11.31 15.16 -4.56
N PRO A 82 -12.17 15.88 -3.79
CA PRO A 82 -12.41 17.29 -4.03
C PRO A 82 -11.15 18.14 -3.77
N GLY A 83 -10.42 17.79 -2.70
CA GLY A 83 -9.14 18.39 -2.32
C GLY A 83 -7.94 17.78 -3.03
N LEU A 84 -6.75 18.29 -2.71
CA LEU A 84 -5.50 17.62 -3.04
C LEU A 84 -5.14 16.66 -1.91
N GLY A 85 -4.42 15.60 -2.23
CA GLY A 85 -3.77 14.78 -1.22
C GLY A 85 -2.70 15.57 -0.47
N ALA A 86 -2.17 14.99 0.60
CA ALA A 86 -1.24 15.59 1.55
C ALA A 86 0.04 16.17 0.92
N TRP A 87 0.35 15.80 -0.33
CA TRP A 87 1.55 16.26 -1.04
C TRP A 87 1.24 17.05 -2.30
N GLY A 88 0.00 17.48 -2.46
CA GLY A 88 -0.46 18.26 -3.60
C GLY A 88 -0.64 17.40 -4.85
N TYR A 89 -0.33 18.00 -6.00
CA TYR A 89 -0.31 17.29 -7.27
C TYR A 89 0.93 16.41 -7.40
N PHE A 90 0.80 15.34 -8.18
CA PHE A 90 1.91 14.46 -8.55
C PHE A 90 2.86 15.13 -9.55
N ALA A 91 2.30 15.92 -10.47
CA ALA A 91 3.03 16.67 -11.49
C ALA A 91 2.57 18.14 -11.53
N GLN A 92 3.45 19.03 -11.98
CA GLN A 92 3.15 20.46 -12.11
C GLN A 92 2.17 20.77 -13.25
N SER A 93 2.05 19.87 -14.23
CA SER A 93 1.14 19.98 -15.37
C SER A 93 0.97 18.63 -16.05
N LYS A 94 0.00 18.53 -16.98
CA LYS A 94 -0.22 17.32 -17.78
C LYS A 94 1.02 16.87 -18.56
N SER A 95 1.80 17.81 -19.11
CA SER A 95 3.02 17.49 -19.89
C SER A 95 4.16 16.96 -19.02
N HIS A 96 4.13 17.19 -17.71
CA HIS A 96 5.12 16.68 -16.76
C HIS A 96 4.64 15.41 -16.04
N LEU A 97 3.45 14.89 -16.38
CA LEU A 97 2.95 13.65 -15.83
C LEU A 97 3.64 12.47 -16.49
N SER A 98 4.55 11.82 -15.77
CA SER A 98 5.24 10.62 -16.22
C SER A 98 4.40 9.35 -16.00
N ALA A 99 4.74 8.27 -16.69
CA ALA A 99 4.13 6.95 -16.47
C ALA A 99 4.31 6.48 -15.01
N ASP A 100 5.48 6.76 -14.41
CA ASP A 100 5.75 6.45 -13.01
C ASP A 100 4.79 7.19 -12.06
N LEU A 101 4.50 8.48 -12.31
CA LEU A 101 3.55 9.24 -11.50
C LEU A 101 2.10 8.77 -11.68
N ILE A 102 1.75 8.27 -12.87
CA ILE A 102 0.45 7.63 -13.11
C ILE A 102 0.33 6.35 -12.28
N GLU A 103 1.33 5.48 -12.32
CA GLU A 103 1.31 4.24 -11.55
C GLU A 103 1.34 4.48 -10.03
N LYS A 104 2.04 5.53 -9.56
CA LYS A 104 2.02 5.93 -8.15
C LYS A 104 0.63 6.34 -7.67
N GLU A 105 -0.14 7.07 -8.48
CA GLU A 105 -1.52 7.43 -8.13
C GLU A 105 -2.45 6.22 -8.28
N LYS A 106 -2.33 5.46 -9.37
CA LYS A 106 -3.14 4.26 -9.55
C LYS A 106 -2.98 3.28 -8.39
N TRP A 107 -1.76 3.06 -7.92
CA TRP A 107 -1.45 2.13 -6.83
C TRP A 107 -1.02 2.86 -5.57
N TYR A 108 -1.90 3.75 -5.05
CA TYR A 108 -1.57 4.46 -3.83
C TYR A 108 -2.14 3.86 -2.54
N ALA A 109 -1.41 4.13 -1.45
CA ALA A 109 -1.81 3.92 -0.07
C ALA A 109 -1.93 5.24 0.67
N VAL A 110 -2.76 5.25 1.71
CA VAL A 110 -2.88 6.35 2.66
C VAL A 110 -2.46 5.83 4.03
N VAL A 111 -1.60 6.58 4.72
CA VAL A 111 -1.19 6.26 6.09
C VAL A 111 -1.33 7.46 7.01
N GLN A 112 -1.51 7.18 8.30
CA GLN A 112 -1.86 8.16 9.32
C GLN A 112 -0.69 9.04 9.78
N THR A 113 0.01 9.74 8.88
CA THR A 113 1.24 10.47 9.24
C THR A 113 1.01 11.56 10.30
N LEU A 114 -0.17 12.18 10.30
CA LEU A 114 -0.61 13.19 11.29
C LEU A 114 -0.64 12.68 12.74
N TYR A 115 -0.65 11.36 12.96
CA TYR A 115 -0.69 10.74 14.28
C TYR A 115 0.66 10.11 14.69
N LEU A 116 1.71 10.28 13.87
CA LEU A 116 3.05 9.82 14.23
C LEU A 116 3.56 10.57 15.49
N PRO A 117 4.26 9.90 16.42
CA PRO A 117 4.67 10.50 17.70
C PRO A 117 5.43 11.83 17.55
N GLU A 118 6.31 11.93 16.56
CA GLU A 118 7.16 13.09 16.32
C GLU A 118 6.67 13.99 15.17
N TRP A 119 5.42 13.82 14.71
CA TRP A 119 4.87 14.59 13.59
C TRP A 119 5.02 16.09 13.81
N ASN A 120 4.58 16.60 14.95
CA ASN A 120 4.59 18.03 15.29
C ASN A 120 6.00 18.64 15.42
N ARG A 121 7.05 17.83 15.48
CA ARG A 121 8.44 18.28 15.66
C ARG A 121 9.29 18.06 14.40
N ARG A 122 8.97 17.04 13.60
CA ARG A 122 9.72 16.62 12.41
C ARG A 122 8.88 16.67 11.12
N VAL A 123 7.84 17.51 11.04
CA VAL A 123 6.87 17.55 9.92
C VAL A 123 7.54 17.49 8.55
N GLY A 124 8.52 18.38 8.28
CA GLY A 124 9.17 18.44 6.96
C GLY A 124 9.89 17.13 6.61
N TYR A 125 10.71 16.63 7.53
CA TYR A 125 11.41 15.37 7.37
C TYR A 125 10.45 14.19 7.19
N LEU A 126 9.44 14.04 8.07
CA LEU A 126 8.51 12.92 8.01
C LEU A 126 7.66 12.96 6.76
N ARG A 127 7.12 14.14 6.39
CA ARG A 127 6.37 14.29 5.14
C ARG A 127 7.20 13.81 3.95
N ASP A 128 8.44 14.26 3.84
CA ASP A 128 9.30 13.94 2.70
C ASP A 128 9.77 12.48 2.73
N TRP A 129 10.02 11.91 3.91
CA TRP A 129 10.42 10.51 4.07
C TRP A 129 9.30 9.52 3.71
N TYR A 130 8.05 9.85 4.07
CA TYR A 130 6.87 9.01 3.80
C TYR A 130 6.35 9.16 2.36
N LYS A 131 6.53 10.33 1.74
CA LYS A 131 6.04 10.60 0.38
C LYS A 131 6.60 9.58 -0.61
N TYR A 132 5.70 8.84 -1.27
CA TYR A 132 6.02 7.81 -2.27
C TYR A 132 6.87 6.64 -1.79
N ARG A 133 7.02 6.48 -0.47
CA ARG A 133 7.61 5.25 0.08
C ARG A 133 6.69 4.08 -0.29
N LYS A 134 7.29 2.95 -0.68
CA LYS A 134 6.52 1.75 -1.03
C LYS A 134 6.13 1.00 0.23
N VAL A 135 4.90 0.51 0.24
CA VAL A 135 4.38 -0.40 1.27
C VAL A 135 3.77 -1.62 0.61
N LEU A 136 3.96 -2.79 1.22
CA LEU A 136 3.21 -3.98 0.91
C LEU A 136 1.93 -3.95 1.73
N ILE A 137 0.78 -4.10 1.07
CA ILE A 137 -0.53 -4.25 1.70
C ILE A 137 -1.02 -5.66 1.43
N VAL A 138 -1.37 -6.40 2.49
CA VAL A 138 -1.88 -7.78 2.39
C VAL A 138 -3.25 -7.86 3.05
N ASN A 139 -4.27 -8.30 2.31
CA ASN A 139 -5.58 -8.57 2.87
C ASN A 139 -5.54 -9.88 3.67
N THR A 140 -5.84 -9.79 4.97
CA THR A 140 -5.69 -10.93 5.90
C THR A 140 -6.82 -11.96 5.78
N LYS A 141 -7.82 -11.73 4.93
CA LYS A 141 -8.91 -12.68 4.69
C LYS A 141 -8.70 -13.59 3.48
N ASN A 142 -8.04 -13.08 2.44
CA ASN A 142 -7.85 -13.81 1.17
C ASN A 142 -6.39 -13.91 0.75
N GLY A 143 -5.48 -13.18 1.39
CA GLY A 143 -4.05 -13.19 1.05
C GLY A 143 -3.69 -12.37 -0.18
N ASN A 144 -4.62 -11.61 -0.80
CA ASN A 144 -4.25 -10.73 -1.91
C ASN A 144 -3.26 -9.67 -1.41
N ALA A 145 -2.18 -9.48 -2.18
CA ALA A 145 -1.07 -8.61 -1.81
C ALA A 145 -0.74 -7.62 -2.93
N VAL A 146 -0.50 -6.36 -2.57
CA VAL A 146 -0.21 -5.27 -3.51
C VAL A 146 0.91 -4.39 -2.95
N VAL A 147 1.87 -4.01 -3.80
CA VAL A 147 2.82 -2.95 -3.46
C VAL A 147 2.21 -1.62 -3.87
N ALA A 148 2.09 -0.70 -2.93
CA ALA A 148 1.51 0.61 -3.16
C ALA A 148 2.50 1.72 -2.77
N SER A 149 2.44 2.85 -3.44
CA SER A 149 3.13 4.07 -3.00
C SER A 149 2.25 4.76 -1.98
N ILE A 150 2.79 5.13 -0.82
CA ILE A 150 2.05 6.08 0.03
C ILE A 150 1.87 7.33 -0.85
N ALA A 151 0.62 7.79 -1.09
CA ALA A 151 0.26 9.00 -1.87
C ALA A 151 -0.51 10.08 -1.08
N ASP A 152 -0.92 9.79 0.15
CA ASP A 152 -1.70 10.71 0.97
C ASP A 152 -1.53 10.43 2.48
N SER A 153 -2.00 11.37 3.30
CA SER A 153 -2.06 11.26 4.76
C SER A 153 -3.50 11.16 5.26
N GLY A 154 -3.74 10.23 6.18
CA GLY A 154 -5.06 9.92 6.72
C GLY A 154 -5.19 8.40 6.89
N PRO A 155 -6.41 7.85 6.97
CA PRO A 155 -7.66 8.53 7.27
C PRO A 155 -7.68 9.05 8.72
N ALA A 156 -8.63 9.92 9.06
CA ALA A 156 -8.74 10.43 10.43
C ALA A 156 -9.04 9.30 11.44
N ALA A 157 -8.47 9.35 12.64
CA ALA A 157 -8.56 8.27 13.63
C ALA A 157 -10.01 7.90 14.00
N TRP A 158 -10.92 8.89 14.03
CA TRP A 158 -12.33 8.69 14.34
C TRP A 158 -13.07 7.79 13.33
N THR A 159 -12.56 7.61 12.12
CA THR A 159 -13.16 6.74 11.09
C THR A 159 -13.03 5.24 11.44
N GLY A 160 -12.19 4.90 12.43
CA GLY A 160 -11.85 3.52 12.77
C GLY A 160 -11.13 2.78 11.65
N LYS A 161 -10.56 3.52 10.69
CA LYS A 161 -9.62 3.04 9.67
C LYS A 161 -8.21 3.50 10.06
N HIS A 162 -7.21 2.71 9.68
CA HIS A 162 -5.79 2.98 9.91
C HIS A 162 -5.07 3.31 8.60
N PHE A 163 -5.61 2.76 7.50
CA PHE A 163 -5.06 2.89 6.16
C PHE A 163 -6.16 3.25 5.17
N GLY A 164 -5.75 3.79 4.03
CA GLY A 164 -6.58 3.94 2.83
C GLY A 164 -5.90 3.31 1.63
N GLY A 165 -6.68 2.92 0.63
CA GLY A 165 -6.18 2.44 -0.65
C GLY A 165 -6.89 3.15 -1.79
N SER A 166 -6.16 3.40 -2.88
CA SER A 166 -6.76 3.85 -4.14
C SER A 166 -7.87 2.89 -4.60
N PRO A 167 -8.75 3.35 -5.50
CA PRO A 167 -9.75 2.48 -6.12
C PRO A 167 -9.18 1.16 -6.64
N GLU A 168 -8.05 1.17 -7.33
CA GLU A 168 -7.39 -0.04 -7.86
C GLU A 168 -6.79 -0.93 -6.77
N VAL A 169 -6.20 -0.34 -5.72
CA VAL A 169 -5.72 -1.10 -4.56
C VAL A 169 -6.88 -1.86 -3.92
N MET A 170 -8.01 -1.18 -3.71
CA MET A 170 -9.18 -1.78 -3.05
C MET A 170 -9.86 -2.84 -3.91
N GLU A 171 -9.99 -2.57 -5.21
CA GLU A 171 -10.51 -3.52 -6.21
C GLU A 171 -9.65 -4.79 -6.23
N TYR A 172 -8.32 -4.65 -6.29
CA TYR A 172 -7.45 -5.81 -6.30
C TYR A 172 -7.48 -6.58 -4.97
N LEU A 173 -7.50 -5.87 -3.83
CA LEU A 173 -7.49 -6.52 -2.52
C LEU A 173 -8.76 -7.30 -2.20
N GLY A 174 -9.93 -6.90 -2.69
CA GLY A 174 -11.19 -7.57 -2.33
C GLY A 174 -12.37 -7.39 -3.29
N GLY A 175 -12.17 -6.76 -4.44
CA GLY A 175 -13.17 -6.56 -5.49
C GLY A 175 -14.10 -5.35 -5.26
N PRO A 176 -15.12 -5.17 -6.11
CA PRO A 176 -15.87 -3.91 -6.22
C PRO A 176 -16.64 -3.52 -4.94
N ARG A 177 -16.96 -4.53 -4.12
CA ARG A 177 -17.71 -4.36 -2.86
C ARG A 177 -16.81 -4.20 -1.64
N TYR A 178 -15.49 -4.29 -1.79
CA TYR A 178 -14.56 -4.20 -0.67
C TYR A 178 -14.30 -2.73 -0.31
N LYS A 179 -15.07 -2.23 0.67
CA LYS A 179 -14.96 -0.83 1.13
C LYS A 179 -14.19 -0.65 2.44
N LYS A 180 -14.05 -1.74 3.21
CA LYS A 180 -13.29 -1.78 4.46
C LYS A 180 -12.90 -3.22 4.79
N GLY A 181 -11.69 -3.43 5.29
CA GLY A 181 -11.30 -4.74 5.81
C GLY A 181 -9.94 -4.76 6.51
N PRO A 182 -9.63 -5.86 7.21
CA PRO A 182 -8.36 -6.01 7.90
C PRO A 182 -7.22 -6.26 6.90
N VAL A 183 -6.13 -5.54 7.07
CA VAL A 183 -4.91 -5.66 6.25
C VAL A 183 -3.66 -5.57 7.10
N LEU A 184 -2.58 -6.16 6.60
CA LEU A 184 -1.22 -5.91 7.04
C LEU A 184 -0.57 -4.88 6.12
N VAL A 185 0.17 -3.93 6.69
CA VAL A 185 0.90 -2.90 5.94
C VAL A 185 2.32 -2.80 6.47
N PHE A 186 3.29 -3.06 5.60
CA PHE A 186 4.72 -3.05 5.91
C PHE A 186 5.46 -2.22 4.86
N PHE A 187 6.55 -1.54 5.24
CA PHE A 187 7.39 -0.88 4.24
C PHE A 187 8.06 -1.91 3.34
N VAL A 188 8.25 -1.55 2.08
CA VAL A 188 9.11 -2.30 1.15
C VAL A 188 10.52 -1.72 1.20
N ASP A 189 11.49 -2.56 1.53
CA ASP A 189 12.93 -2.23 1.57
C ASP A 189 13.50 -2.33 0.14
N ASP A 190 13.29 -1.26 -0.63
CA ASP A 190 13.68 -1.16 -2.04
C ASP A 190 14.63 0.02 -2.30
N PRO A 191 15.87 -0.03 -1.79
CA PRO A 191 16.81 1.09 -1.88
C PRO A 191 17.21 1.44 -3.33
N ASN A 192 17.02 0.50 -4.25
CA ASN A 192 17.35 0.67 -5.67
C ASN A 192 16.12 0.96 -6.55
N ASN A 193 14.93 1.13 -5.96
CA ASN A 193 13.68 1.39 -6.65
C ASN A 193 13.34 0.36 -7.76
N LYS A 194 13.63 -0.92 -7.54
CA LYS A 194 13.45 -2.02 -8.51
C LYS A 194 12.11 -2.75 -8.38
N ILE A 195 11.43 -2.65 -7.24
CA ILE A 195 10.17 -3.36 -7.00
C ILE A 195 9.01 -2.51 -7.53
N PRO A 196 8.28 -2.92 -8.57
CA PRO A 196 7.19 -2.11 -9.11
C PRO A 196 6.04 -2.00 -8.10
N VAL A 197 5.24 -0.94 -8.23
CA VAL A 197 3.91 -0.89 -7.60
C VAL A 197 2.92 -1.76 -8.36
N GLY A 198 1.86 -2.19 -7.70
CA GLY A 198 0.82 -3.05 -8.25
C GLY A 198 0.73 -4.42 -7.58
N PRO A 199 -0.09 -5.32 -8.15
CA PRO A 199 -0.31 -6.67 -7.67
C PRO A 199 0.99 -7.46 -7.46
N VAL A 200 1.02 -8.23 -6.36
CA VAL A 200 2.08 -9.20 -6.08
C VAL A 200 1.46 -10.59 -6.07
N ASP A 201 1.93 -11.44 -6.98
CA ASP A 201 1.53 -12.83 -7.05
C ASP A 201 2.51 -13.69 -6.23
N TYR A 202 1.98 -14.60 -5.41
CA TYR A 202 2.77 -15.67 -4.80
C TYR A 202 2.99 -16.78 -5.84
N ASN A 203 4.23 -17.24 -6.02
CA ASN A 203 4.63 -18.31 -6.94
C ASN A 203 4.26 -18.12 -8.43
N LYS A 204 5.02 -17.30 -9.15
CA LYS A 204 5.56 -17.77 -10.44
C LYS A 204 6.82 -18.58 -10.15
N ILE A 205 6.64 -19.80 -9.65
CA ILE A 205 7.68 -20.81 -9.81
C ILE A 205 7.74 -21.04 -11.31
N ASP A 206 8.79 -20.52 -11.93
CA ASP A 206 9.14 -20.90 -13.29
C ASP A 206 9.56 -22.37 -13.23
N LEU A 207 8.59 -23.27 -13.38
CA LEU A 207 8.80 -24.72 -13.54
C LEU A 207 9.54 -25.04 -14.86
N SER A 208 10.11 -24.04 -15.56
CA SER A 208 10.90 -24.24 -16.78
C SER A 208 12.34 -24.72 -16.52
N ASN A 209 12.85 -24.69 -15.28
CA ASN A 209 14.25 -25.01 -14.99
C ASN A 209 14.50 -26.25 -14.10
N GLU A 210 13.49 -27.05 -13.78
CA GLU A 210 13.75 -28.44 -13.34
C GLU A 210 14.04 -29.30 -14.58
N SER A 211 15.31 -29.24 -14.99
CA SER A 211 15.91 -30.23 -15.86
C SER A 211 15.66 -31.60 -15.24
N LEU A 212 14.78 -32.38 -15.88
CA LEU A 212 14.65 -33.81 -15.72
C LEU A 212 16.05 -34.45 -15.84
N VAL A 213 16.67 -34.76 -14.71
CA VAL A 213 17.62 -35.86 -14.62
C VAL A 213 16.95 -36.94 -13.79
N ARG A 214 16.18 -37.80 -14.46
CA ARG A 214 15.81 -39.11 -13.95
C ARG A 214 16.70 -40.14 -14.63
N ILE A 215 17.53 -40.78 -13.79
CA ILE A 215 18.21 -42.08 -13.93
C ILE A 215 19.28 -42.16 -15.02
#